data_AF-A0A1F9RXV3-F1
#
_entry.id   AF-A0A1F9RXV3-F1
#
_cell.length_a   1.000
_cell.length_b   1.000
_cell.length_c   1.000
_cell.angle_alpha   90.00
_cell.angle_beta   90.00
_cell.angle_gamma   90.00
#
_symmetry.space_group_name_H-M   'P 1'
#
loop_
_entity.id
_entity.type
_entity.pdbx_description
1 polymer ?
#
loop_
_entity_poly.entity_id
_entity_poly.type
_entity_poly.pdbx_seq_one_letter_code
_entity_poly.pdbx_strand_id
1 'polypeptide(L)'
;MGRTLPTITQTLHAEEADWRHFRRALRREDQEAFDALWRHARRHAAPAAMASRALPLEAALMAMLVGLARQALDLERRVAELESHGGLAL
;
A
#
# COMPACT_ATOMS: atom_id res chain seq x y z
N MET A 1 13.30 -16.63 -28.93
CA MET A 1 12.99 -16.99 -27.53
C MET A 1 11.87 -16.08 -27.06
N GLY A 2 10.69 -16.64 -26.79
CA GLY A 2 9.52 -15.87 -26.36
C GLY A 2 9.81 -15.11 -25.07
N ARG A 3 9.36 -13.85 -24.99
CA ARG A 3 9.59 -12.99 -23.83
C ARG A 3 8.82 -13.59 -22.65
N THR A 4 9.52 -14.00 -21.59
CA THR A 4 8.89 -14.40 -20.32
C THR A 4 8.00 -13.26 -19.85
N LEU A 5 6.73 -13.55 -19.54
CA LEU A 5 5.82 -12.54 -18.99
C LEU A 5 6.36 -12.09 -17.63
N PRO A 6 6.39 -10.77 -17.35
CA PRO A 6 6.83 -10.28 -16.06
C PRO A 6 5.90 -10.78 -14.95
N THR A 7 6.49 -11.16 -13.82
CA THR A 7 5.73 -11.49 -12.61
C THR A 7 5.04 -10.25 -12.05
N ILE A 8 3.97 -10.43 -11.28
CA ILE A 8 3.29 -9.29 -10.63
C ILE A 8 4.24 -8.43 -9.79
N THR A 9 5.21 -9.05 -9.12
CA THR A 9 6.23 -8.33 -8.34
C THR A 9 7.12 -7.47 -9.23
N GLN A 10 7.58 -8.01 -10.36
CA GLN A 10 8.37 -7.24 -11.33
C GLN A 10 7.55 -6.08 -11.92
N THR A 11 6.29 -6.32 -12.23
CA THR A 11 5.37 -5.28 -12.73
C THR A 11 5.16 -4.19 -11.69
N LEU A 12 4.92 -4.53 -10.42
CA LEU A 12 4.77 -3.55 -9.33
C LEU A 12 6.04 -2.71 -9.12
N HIS A 13 7.22 -3.32 -9.24
CA HIS A 13 8.49 -2.57 -9.16
C HIS A 13 8.71 -1.63 -10.34
N ALA A 14 8.30 -2.03 -11.55
CA ALA A 14 8.35 -1.17 -12.73
C ALA A 14 7.43 0.04 -12.56
N GLU A 15 6.18 -0.21 -12.14
CA GLU A 15 5.21 0.85 -11.82
C GLU A 15 5.79 1.80 -10.76
N GLU A 16 6.27 1.29 -9.61
CA GLU A 16 6.88 2.11 -8.56
C GLU A 16 8.04 2.98 -9.06
N ALA A 17 8.86 2.45 -9.97
CA ALA A 17 9.99 3.17 -10.56
C ALA A 17 9.55 4.34 -11.46
N ASP A 18 8.42 4.21 -12.14
CA ASP A 18 7.84 5.27 -12.97
C ASP A 18 7.33 6.44 -12.11
N TRP A 19 6.91 6.15 -10.88
CA TRP A 19 6.50 7.18 -9.91
C TRP A 19 7.66 7.86 -9.17
N ARG A 20 8.94 7.55 -9.46
CA ARG A 20 10.07 8.13 -8.72
C ARG A 20 10.12 9.66 -8.77
N HIS A 21 9.71 10.26 -9.89
CA HIS A 21 9.77 11.72 -10.07
C HIS A 21 8.70 12.40 -9.21
N PHE A 22 7.49 11.83 -9.17
CA PHE A 22 6.44 12.25 -8.25
C PHE A 22 6.91 12.15 -6.79
N ARG A 23 7.46 10.99 -6.40
CA ARG A 23 8.02 10.79 -5.05
C ARG A 23 9.07 11.84 -4.69
N ARG A 24 9.98 12.18 -5.60
CA ARG A 24 11.03 13.18 -5.35
C ARG A 24 10.49 14.60 -5.17
N ALA A 25 9.34 14.91 -5.76
CA ALA A 25 8.69 16.21 -5.64
C ALA A 25 7.90 16.38 -4.33
N LEU A 26 7.58 15.28 -3.65
CA LEU A 26 6.89 15.29 -2.35
C LEU A 26 7.78 15.84 -1.24
N ARG A 27 7.15 16.45 -0.22
CA ARG A 27 7.81 16.80 1.05
C ARG A 27 8.31 15.54 1.76
N ARG A 28 9.24 15.69 2.72
CA ARG A 28 9.89 14.54 3.35
C ARG A 28 8.90 13.66 4.10
N GLU A 29 7.93 14.27 4.78
CA GLU A 29 6.83 13.62 5.49
C GLU A 29 5.92 12.81 4.55
N ASP A 30 5.63 13.35 3.36
CA ASP A 30 4.78 12.70 2.37
C ASP A 30 5.50 11.57 1.63
N GLN A 31 6.83 11.64 1.49
CA GLN A 31 7.62 10.57 0.90
C GLN A 31 7.54 9.27 1.70
N GLU A 32 7.49 9.35 3.03
CA GLU A 32 7.37 8.17 3.88
C GLU A 32 5.99 7.52 3.75
N ALA A 33 4.93 8.34 3.69
CA ALA A 33 3.57 7.87 3.41
C ALA A 33 3.48 7.21 2.03
N PHE A 34 4.08 7.83 1.00
CA PHE A 34 4.16 7.27 -0.35
C PHE A 34 4.87 5.91 -0.37
N ASP A 35 6.03 5.78 0.30
CA ASP A 35 6.75 4.51 0.39
C ASP A 35 5.93 3.43 1.13
N ALA A 36 5.08 3.83 2.08
CA ALA A 36 4.17 2.92 2.77
C ALA A 36 3.11 2.34 1.84
N LEU A 37 2.59 3.14 0.90
CA LEU A 37 1.63 2.67 -0.10
C LEU A 37 2.24 1.53 -0.93
N TRP A 38 3.45 1.69 -1.45
CA TRP A 38 4.09 0.63 -2.25
C TRP A 38 4.43 -0.61 -1.43
N ARG A 39 4.70 -0.48 -0.12
CA ARG A 39 4.77 -1.65 0.79
C ARG A 39 3.44 -2.39 0.85
N HIS A 40 2.31 -1.68 0.92
CA HIS A 40 0.98 -2.31 0.89
C HIS A 40 0.69 -2.98 -0.45
N ALA A 41 1.05 -2.34 -1.57
CA ALA A 41 0.92 -2.92 -2.91
C ALA A 41 1.65 -4.27 -3.01
N ARG A 42 2.93 -4.30 -2.59
CA ARG A 42 3.74 -5.53 -2.60
C ARG A 42 3.23 -6.60 -1.63
N ARG A 43 2.74 -6.21 -0.45
CA ARG A 43 2.16 -7.15 0.54
C ARG A 43 0.94 -7.90 -0.02
N HIS A 44 0.16 -7.26 -0.87
CA HIS A 44 -1.01 -7.87 -1.51
C HIS A 44 -0.74 -8.26 -2.98
N ALA A 45 0.51 -8.56 -3.33
CA ALA A 45 0.89 -8.93 -4.69
C ALA A 45 0.15 -10.18 -5.20
N ALA A 46 -0.12 -11.17 -4.35
CA ALA A 46 -0.87 -12.37 -4.73
C ALA A 46 -2.35 -12.07 -5.09
N PRO A 47 -3.15 -11.40 -4.22
CA PRO A 47 -4.47 -10.91 -4.61
C PRO A 47 -4.46 -10.01 -5.84
N ALA A 48 -3.45 -9.14 -5.98
CA ALA A 48 -3.31 -8.26 -7.14
C ALA A 48 -3.08 -9.05 -8.44
N ALA A 49 -2.27 -10.11 -8.41
CA ALA A 49 -2.09 -11.02 -9.54
C ALA A 49 -3.41 -11.73 -9.92
N MET A 50 -4.17 -12.18 -8.92
CA MET A 50 -5.44 -12.89 -9.15
C MET A 50 -6.52 -11.98 -9.73
N ALA A 51 -6.50 -10.68 -9.41
CA ALA A 51 -7.49 -9.71 -9.88
C ALA A 51 -7.56 -9.58 -11.41
N SER A 52 -6.56 -10.06 -12.14
CA SER A 52 -6.54 -10.12 -13.62
C SER A 52 -6.91 -8.79 -14.28
N ARG A 53 -6.45 -7.68 -13.68
CA ARG A 53 -6.75 -6.32 -14.16
C ARG A 53 -5.98 -6.02 -15.44
N ALA A 54 -6.60 -5.24 -16.32
CA ALA A 54 -5.97 -4.79 -17.57
C ALA A 54 -4.78 -3.85 -17.30
N LEU A 55 -4.87 -3.04 -16.24
CA LEU A 55 -3.81 -2.13 -15.82
C LEU A 55 -3.26 -2.60 -14.47
N PRO A 56 -1.96 -2.90 -14.35
CA PRO A 56 -1.34 -3.31 -13.09
C PRO A 56 -1.53 -2.28 -11.98
N LEU A 57 -1.50 -0.99 -12.32
CA LEU A 57 -1.75 0.10 -11.39
C LEU A 57 -3.10 0.01 -10.69
N GLU A 58 -4.18 -0.45 -11.35
CA GLU A 58 -5.49 -0.60 -10.69
C GLU A 58 -5.44 -1.62 -9.54
N ALA A 59 -4.78 -2.75 -9.78
CA ALA A 59 -4.59 -3.78 -8.77
C ALA A 59 -3.67 -3.28 -7.63
N ALA A 60 -2.63 -2.52 -7.97
CA ALA A 60 -1.74 -1.89 -7.00
C ALA A 60 -2.49 -0.88 -6.11
N LEU A 61 -3.30 0.00 -6.70
CA LEU A 61 -4.11 0.98 -5.97
C LEU A 61 -5.12 0.30 -5.04
N MET A 62 -5.79 -0.75 -5.50
CA MET A 62 -6.70 -1.52 -4.64
C MET A 62 -5.96 -2.16 -3.46
N ALA A 63 -4.78 -2.74 -3.71
CA ALA A 63 -3.92 -3.28 -2.66
C ALA A 63 -3.45 -2.21 -1.65
N MET A 64 -3.13 -1.01 -2.13
CA MET A 64 -2.79 0.14 -1.28
C MET A 64 -3.97 0.54 -0.40
N LEU A 65 -5.18 0.65 -0.97
CA LEU A 65 -6.40 1.00 -0.25
C LEU A 65 -6.75 -0.03 0.83
N VAL A 66 -6.64 -1.33 0.52
CA VAL A 66 -6.85 -2.40 1.51
C VAL A 66 -5.84 -2.29 2.66
N GLY A 67 -4.57 -2.03 2.35
CA GLY A 67 -3.53 -1.84 3.35
C GLY A 67 -3.79 -0.63 4.26
N LEU A 68 -4.23 0.49 3.69
CA LEU A 68 -4.60 1.69 4.45
C LEU A 68 -5.85 1.46 5.30
N ALA A 69 -6.90 0.85 4.76
CA ALA A 69 -8.13 0.56 5.49
C ALA A 69 -7.84 -0.35 6.69
N ARG A 70 -6.97 -1.35 6.51
CA ARG A 70 -6.51 -2.20 7.62
C ARG A 70 -5.79 -1.41 8.70
N GLN A 71 -4.87 -0.52 8.32
CA GLN A 71 -4.16 0.34 9.27
C GLN A 71 -5.10 1.27 10.04
N ALA A 72 -6.09 1.87 9.36
CA ALA A 72 -7.09 2.71 10.01
C ALA A 72 -7.89 1.93 11.06
N LEU A 73 -8.42 0.76 10.68
CA LEU A 73 -9.15 -0.13 11.60
C LEU A 73 -8.29 -0.58 12.79
N ASP A 74 -6.99 -0.82 12.57
CA ASP A 74 -6.06 -1.20 13.64
C ASP A 74 -5.79 -0.03 14.60
N LEU A 75 -5.69 1.21 14.08
CA LEU A 75 -5.55 2.42 14.89
C LEU A 75 -6.82 2.72 15.69
N GLU A 76 -8.00 2.63 15.07
CA GLU A 76 -9.29 2.81 15.74
C GLU A 76 -9.45 1.85 16.93
N ARG A 77 -9.09 0.57 16.75
CA ARG A 77 -9.13 -0.40 17.86
C ARG A 77 -8.17 -0.04 18.98
N ARG A 78 -6.94 0.39 18.66
CA ARG A 78 -5.96 0.80 19.67
C ARG A 78 -6.40 2.04 20.44
N VAL A 79 -7.03 3.00 19.76
CA VAL A 79 -7.60 4.18 20.42
C VAL A 79 -8.71 3.77 21.38
N ALA A 80 -9.64 2.93 20.95
CA ALA A 80 -10.72 2.43 21.81
C ALA A 80 -10.20 1.62 23.03
N GLU A 81 -9.17 0.81 22.83
CA GLU A 81 -8.48 0.10 23.92
C GLU A 81 -7.85 1.10 24.91
N LEU A 82 -7.14 2.13 24.44
CA LEU A 82 -6.52 3.13 25.32
C LEU A 82 -7.56 3.99 26.06
N GLU A 83 -8.66 4.35 25.41
CA GLU A 83 -9.76 5.11 26.03
C GLU A 83 -10.48 4.28 27.09
N SER A 84 -10.73 2.99 26.84
CA SER A 84 -11.35 2.09 27.83
C SER A 84 -10.47 1.83 29.05
N HIS A 85 -9.14 1.78 28.90
CA HIS A 85 -8.19 1.61 30.01
C HIS A 85 -7.81 2.94 30.69
N GLY A 86 -7.94 4.07 29.99
CA GLY A 86 -7.67 5.42 30.48
C GLY A 86 -8.85 6.10 31.19
N GLY A 87 -10.05 5.50 31.15
CA GLY A 87 -11.28 6.01 31.79
C GLY A 87 -11.33 5.99 33.33
N LEU A 88 -10.19 5.89 34.03
CA LEU A 88 -10.09 5.92 35.51
C LEU A 88 -9.25 7.08 36.07
N ALA A 89 -9.14 8.21 35.35
CA ALA A 89 -8.38 9.36 35.83
C ALA A 89 -9.03 10.74 35.58
N LEU A 90 -10.36 10.83 35.53
CA LEU A 90 -11.09 12.09 35.69
C LEU A 90 -12.29 11.90 36.61
#